data_AF-A0A9J6BPP4-F1
#
_entry.id   AF-A0A9J6BPP4-F1
#
_cell.length_a   1.000
_cell.length_b   1.000
_cell.length_c   1.000
_cell.angle_alpha   90.00
_cell.angle_beta   90.00
_cell.angle_gamma   90.00
#
_symmetry.space_group_name_H-M   'P 1'
#
loop_
_entity.id
_entity.type
_entity.pdbx_description
1 polymer ?
#
loop_
_entity_poly.entity_id
_entity_poly.type
_entity_poly.pdbx_seq_one_letter_code
_entity_poly.pdbx_strand_id
1 'polypeptide(L)'
;MQFLQIDFEYDFKINQIPNTIVNEPPNSRPKIQKKKGPKMKHFSNKKRTSKWKTIKKLTDDPYIDSNAFLEAALNASQRERNFSLTEDAILLCKNDCYPQTITVTDVESRVKLQDLFYHTTHRLLLYLTDQLTYLLTKDRMHIEQFTIYFSIGFDGASGYNHFNIKMTPQQSTDEHIFAATLVPLRLSATNGEVIWQTPSVASTRLCRTIFLRYEKESHELIKKTAYDLKKEIAEIKNLIFKLPNEVLIQINSKFYMTMLDGKCVAVLNDTLMQSCPVCKRKPKEFHNVAIWDEDKTNRSAIEYGFSVLHNWIRIFECLLHVGYKKVTKKSRSGNTDEVKTNKLIIQQRFESLMNIRIDVPNPRGGNSNTGNVARRAFSNSDLFGICLGFDENETVIIKRLRNILLCFTGGYKINPEKLKKYNRETYDLWLKHFYWFTQTPTLHRLLLHGHEVAAFIDLPIGLMTEEGQESMHKIYRFVRSHHSRQSSRENNLLDIHHASLELSDPFYSLTHFNQLKPKSKRKLPRVVLDLLEENFDESYVDETEDVYEFIFQGVDLEEYELGSEFRD
;
A
#
# COMPACT_ATOMS: atom_id res chain seq x y z
N MET A 1 38.63 -28.29 -11.91
CA MET A 1 38.76 -27.27 -10.83
C MET A 1 37.59 -27.48 -9.90
N GLN A 2 37.90 -27.76 -8.63
CA GLN A 2 36.98 -28.35 -7.65
C GLN A 2 35.80 -27.40 -7.36
N PHE A 3 34.60 -27.92 -7.59
CA PHE A 3 33.35 -27.37 -7.06
C PHE A 3 33.32 -27.64 -5.56
N LEU A 4 33.45 -26.59 -4.74
CA LEU A 4 33.12 -26.64 -3.33
C LEU A 4 31.60 -26.52 -3.20
N GLN A 5 30.97 -27.69 -3.16
CA GLN A 5 29.58 -27.87 -2.75
C GLN A 5 29.52 -27.63 -1.24
N ILE A 6 29.01 -26.47 -0.83
CA ILE A 6 28.72 -26.17 0.57
C ILE A 6 27.24 -26.50 0.76
N ASP A 7 26.96 -27.73 1.19
CA ASP A 7 25.66 -28.16 1.66
C ASP A 7 25.38 -27.46 3.00
N PHE A 8 24.45 -26.50 2.99
CA PHE A 8 23.80 -26.06 4.23
C PHE A 8 22.52 -26.87 4.40
N GLU A 9 22.62 -27.98 5.14
CA GLU A 9 21.44 -28.65 5.70
C GLU A 9 20.75 -27.70 6.70
N TYR A 10 19.68 -27.04 6.26
CA TYR A 10 18.72 -26.40 7.16
C TYR A 10 17.84 -27.50 7.78
N ASP A 11 18.33 -28.10 8.86
CA ASP A 11 17.59 -29.12 9.61
C ASP A 11 16.54 -28.44 10.50
N PHE A 12 15.37 -28.13 9.93
CA PHE A 12 14.19 -27.75 10.72
C PHE A 12 13.65 -29.01 11.40
N LYS A 13 13.95 -29.16 12.69
CA LYS A 13 13.26 -30.14 13.55
C LYS A 13 11.77 -29.81 13.56
N ILE A 14 11.00 -30.57 12.80
CA ILE A 14 9.56 -30.70 13.00
C ILE A 14 9.39 -31.32 14.39
N ASN A 15 9.15 -30.49 15.41
CA ASN A 15 8.74 -30.98 16.71
C ASN A 15 7.34 -31.58 16.56
N GLN A 16 7.28 -32.89 16.32
CA GLN A 16 6.06 -33.66 16.53
C GLN A 16 5.64 -33.48 17.99
N ILE A 17 4.50 -32.84 18.21
CA ILE A 17 3.91 -32.66 19.54
C ILE A 17 3.63 -34.06 20.13
N PRO A 18 4.10 -34.38 21.36
CA PRO A 18 3.92 -35.70 21.92
C PRO A 18 2.44 -35.96 22.25
N ASN A 19 1.90 -37.05 21.69
CA ASN A 19 0.60 -37.60 22.05
C ASN A 19 0.65 -38.21 23.46
N THR A 20 0.38 -37.43 24.50
CA THR A 20 0.06 -37.98 25.83
C THR A 20 -1.45 -38.13 25.96
N ILE A 21 -1.92 -39.33 25.64
CA ILE A 21 -3.30 -39.80 25.89
C ILE A 21 -3.42 -40.08 27.39
N VAL A 22 -4.26 -39.33 28.10
CA VAL A 22 -4.73 -39.73 29.44
C VAL A 22 -6.00 -40.55 29.25
N ASN A 23 -5.91 -41.85 29.57
CA ASN A 23 -7.02 -42.79 29.54
C ASN A 23 -8.04 -42.48 30.66
N GLU A 24 -9.29 -42.21 30.31
CA GLU A 24 -10.41 -42.29 31.26
C GLU A 24 -10.96 -43.73 31.32
N PRO A 25 -11.35 -44.24 32.51
CA PRO A 25 -11.91 -45.58 32.66
C PRO A 25 -13.42 -45.62 32.34
N PRO A 26 -13.97 -46.78 31.93
CA PRO A 26 -15.34 -46.88 31.46
C PRO A 26 -16.36 -47.22 32.56
N ASN A 27 -17.62 -46.86 32.26
CA ASN A 27 -18.90 -47.35 32.82
C ASN A 27 -19.45 -46.72 34.11
N SER A 28 -20.57 -46.02 33.96
CA SER A 28 -21.88 -46.55 34.40
C SER A 28 -23.05 -45.75 33.80
N ARG A 29 -23.99 -46.45 33.15
CA ARG A 29 -25.35 -45.94 32.86
C ARG A 29 -26.24 -46.21 34.07
N PRO A 30 -27.22 -45.33 34.34
CA PRO A 30 -28.59 -45.86 34.35
C PRO A 30 -29.66 -44.96 33.69
N LYS A 31 -30.49 -45.66 32.91
CA LYS A 31 -31.95 -45.60 32.71
C LYS A 31 -32.70 -44.25 32.63
N ILE A 32 -33.36 -44.14 31.48
CA ILE A 32 -34.39 -43.21 31.01
C ILE A 32 -35.58 -43.08 32.00
N GLN A 33 -35.97 -41.84 32.32
CA GLN A 33 -37.37 -41.49 32.65
C GLN A 33 -37.92 -40.56 31.56
N LYS A 34 -38.96 -41.02 30.86
CA LYS A 34 -39.79 -40.18 29.98
C LYS A 34 -40.75 -39.35 30.86
N LYS A 35 -40.60 -38.02 30.86
CA LYS A 35 -41.70 -37.10 31.22
C LYS A 35 -41.92 -36.07 30.12
N LYS A 36 -43.20 -35.86 29.83
CA LYS A 36 -43.79 -35.07 28.75
C LYS A 36 -43.27 -33.62 28.73
N GLY A 37 -43.01 -33.11 27.52
CA GLY A 37 -42.31 -31.84 27.31
C GLY A 37 -43.14 -30.57 27.58
N PRO A 38 -42.45 -29.41 27.60
CA PRO A 38 -43.03 -28.18 27.11
C PRO A 38 -42.15 -27.48 26.06
N LYS A 39 -42.80 -27.11 24.96
CA LYS A 39 -42.57 -25.97 24.04
C LYS A 39 -41.12 -25.64 23.63
N MET A 40 -40.85 -25.75 22.33
CA MET A 40 -39.72 -25.10 21.65
C MET A 40 -39.57 -23.65 22.10
N LYS A 41 -38.53 -23.37 22.90
CA LYS A 41 -37.95 -22.03 22.96
C LYS A 41 -36.94 -21.95 21.84
N HIS A 42 -37.21 -21.12 20.84
CA HIS A 42 -36.21 -20.63 19.91
C HIS A 42 -35.04 -20.05 20.72
N PHE A 43 -33.95 -20.80 20.84
CA PHE A 43 -32.68 -20.23 21.30
C PHE A 43 -32.21 -19.29 20.20
N SER A 44 -32.45 -18.01 20.43
CA SER A 44 -32.02 -16.93 19.56
C SER A 44 -30.54 -17.05 19.24
N ASN A 45 -30.20 -16.85 17.96
CA ASN A 45 -28.85 -16.74 17.41
C ASN A 45 -27.98 -15.60 18.01
N LYS A 46 -28.39 -14.98 19.12
CA LYS A 46 -27.77 -13.77 19.68
C LYS A 46 -26.40 -13.99 20.34
N LYS A 47 -26.07 -15.19 20.82
CA LYS A 47 -24.73 -15.46 21.41
C LYS A 47 -23.65 -15.74 20.36
N ARG A 48 -24.03 -16.19 19.16
CA ARG A 48 -23.10 -16.42 18.04
C ARG A 48 -22.75 -15.12 17.29
N THR A 49 -23.36 -13.99 17.61
CA THR A 49 -23.07 -12.71 16.94
C THR A 49 -22.14 -11.80 17.75
N SER A 50 -22.00 -11.98 19.08
CA SER A 50 -21.19 -11.07 19.90
C SER A 50 -19.69 -11.39 19.80
N LYS A 51 -19.29 -12.66 19.98
CA LYS A 51 -17.88 -13.09 19.86
C LYS A 51 -17.31 -12.82 18.45
N TRP A 52 -18.13 -13.00 17.42
CA TRP A 52 -17.78 -12.72 16.02
C TRP A 52 -17.78 -11.23 15.68
N LYS A 53 -18.60 -10.40 16.34
CA LYS A 53 -18.46 -8.93 16.25
C LYS A 53 -17.20 -8.43 16.96
N THR A 54 -16.76 -9.09 18.03
CA THR A 54 -15.49 -8.79 18.71
C THR A 54 -14.29 -9.20 17.86
N ILE A 55 -14.30 -10.40 17.26
CA ILE A 55 -13.26 -10.82 16.31
C ILE A 55 -13.25 -9.89 15.09
N LYS A 56 -14.41 -9.58 14.50
CA LYS A 56 -14.49 -8.64 13.37
C LYS A 56 -14.05 -7.20 13.70
N LYS A 57 -14.21 -6.76 14.96
CA LYS A 57 -13.66 -5.48 15.45
C LYS A 57 -12.16 -5.55 15.71
N LEU A 58 -11.64 -6.70 16.12
CA LEU A 58 -10.20 -6.94 16.26
C LEU A 58 -9.53 -6.93 14.87
N THR A 59 -10.15 -7.47 13.82
CA THR A 59 -9.49 -7.70 12.52
C THR A 59 -9.27 -6.49 11.60
N ASP A 60 -10.02 -5.40 11.79
CA ASP A 60 -9.89 -4.16 11.01
C ASP A 60 -9.05 -3.10 11.74
N ASP A 61 -8.56 -3.42 12.94
CA ASP A 61 -7.76 -2.51 13.75
C ASP A 61 -6.26 -2.66 13.41
N PRO A 62 -5.55 -1.60 12.99
CA PRO A 62 -4.09 -1.63 12.88
C PRO A 62 -3.40 -1.79 14.25
N TYR A 63 -4.14 -1.74 15.36
CA TYR A 63 -3.65 -1.79 16.73
C TYR A 63 -3.83 -3.16 17.42
N ILE A 64 -3.96 -4.24 16.64
CA ILE A 64 -4.02 -5.59 17.19
C ILE A 64 -2.70 -5.92 17.91
N ASP A 65 -2.79 -6.33 19.17
CA ASP A 65 -1.72 -7.05 19.86
C ASP A 65 -1.33 -8.27 19.03
N SER A 66 -0.06 -8.41 18.66
CA SER A 66 0.40 -9.48 17.78
C SER A 66 0.00 -10.87 18.29
N ASN A 67 -0.10 -11.05 19.61
CA ASN A 67 -0.62 -12.28 20.22
C ASN A 67 -2.05 -12.58 19.75
N ALA A 68 -2.96 -11.60 19.83
CA ALA A 68 -4.34 -11.77 19.42
C ALA A 68 -4.46 -12.00 17.91
N PHE A 69 -3.58 -11.41 17.10
CA PHE A 69 -3.51 -11.69 15.68
C PHE A 69 -3.09 -13.14 15.40
N LEU A 70 -2.00 -13.60 16.02
CA LEU A 70 -1.51 -14.96 15.87
C LEU A 70 -2.53 -15.98 16.39
N GLU A 71 -3.18 -15.69 17.52
CA GLU A 71 -4.24 -16.52 18.07
C GLU A 71 -5.40 -16.67 17.08
N ALA A 72 -5.83 -15.57 16.46
CA ALA A 72 -6.88 -15.58 15.44
C ALA A 72 -6.45 -16.39 14.20
N ALA A 73 -5.21 -16.22 13.73
CA ALA A 73 -4.68 -16.96 12.58
C ALA A 73 -4.53 -18.47 12.86
N LEU A 74 -4.12 -18.85 14.06
CA LEU A 74 -4.01 -20.25 14.47
C LEU A 74 -5.37 -20.93 14.56
N ASN A 75 -6.31 -20.28 15.25
CA ASN A 75 -7.70 -20.74 15.30
C ASN A 75 -8.31 -20.88 13.89
N ALA A 76 -7.92 -20.00 12.96
CA ALA A 76 -8.34 -20.06 11.56
C ALA A 76 -7.79 -21.29 10.82
N SER A 77 -6.53 -21.65 11.08
CA SER A 77 -5.88 -22.80 10.45
C SER A 77 -6.41 -24.14 10.96
N GLN A 78 -6.78 -24.23 12.25
CA GLN A 78 -7.14 -25.47 12.93
C GLN A 78 -8.66 -25.74 12.97
N ARG A 79 -9.38 -25.53 11.85
CA ARG A 79 -10.87 -25.43 11.68
C ARG A 79 -11.82 -26.37 12.45
N GLU A 80 -11.37 -27.32 13.26
CA GLU A 80 -12.21 -28.32 13.95
C GLU A 80 -11.90 -28.56 15.44
N ARG A 81 -10.95 -27.85 16.08
CA ARG A 81 -10.66 -28.11 17.51
C ARG A 81 -10.71 -26.84 18.37
N ASN A 82 -11.64 -26.81 19.32
CA ASN A 82 -11.71 -25.81 20.41
C ASN A 82 -10.54 -26.04 21.39
N PHE A 83 -9.31 -25.69 21.01
CA PHE A 83 -8.20 -25.60 21.97
C PHE A 83 -8.07 -24.17 22.50
N SER A 84 -7.86 -24.05 23.81
CA SER A 84 -7.27 -22.84 24.37
C SER A 84 -5.81 -22.82 23.94
N LEU A 85 -5.40 -21.85 23.13
CA LEU A 85 -3.99 -21.67 22.79
C LEU A 85 -3.23 -21.29 24.07
N THR A 86 -2.16 -22.03 24.37
CA THR A 86 -1.27 -21.74 25.50
C THR A 86 -0.30 -20.60 25.12
N GLU A 87 0.24 -19.90 26.10
CA GLU A 87 1.29 -18.88 25.86
C GLU A 87 2.49 -19.47 25.10
N ASP A 88 2.86 -20.72 25.41
CA ASP A 88 3.93 -21.46 24.72
C ASP A 88 3.65 -21.63 23.22
N ALA A 89 2.40 -21.90 22.83
CA ALA A 89 2.04 -22.05 21.43
C ALA A 89 2.15 -20.72 20.69
N ILE A 90 1.74 -19.61 21.31
CA ILE A 90 1.88 -18.26 20.74
C ILE A 90 3.37 -17.91 20.59
N LEU A 91 4.19 -18.22 21.58
CA LEU A 91 5.63 -17.97 21.53
C LEU A 91 6.31 -18.75 20.39
N LEU A 92 5.95 -20.02 20.19
CA LEU A 92 6.41 -20.81 19.05
C LEU A 92 6.02 -20.14 17.72
N CYS A 93 4.79 -19.66 17.62
CA CYS A 93 4.30 -19.00 16.40
C CYS A 93 5.02 -17.68 16.13
N LYS A 94 5.35 -16.92 17.18
CA LYS A 94 6.18 -15.72 17.07
C LYS A 94 7.56 -16.05 16.54
N ASN A 95 8.20 -17.06 17.11
CA ASN A 95 9.53 -17.50 16.70
C ASN A 95 9.56 -17.93 15.21
N ASP A 96 8.47 -18.52 14.71
CA ASP A 96 8.33 -18.85 13.29
C ASP A 96 8.27 -17.62 12.37
N CYS A 97 7.85 -16.45 12.89
CA CYS A 97 7.73 -15.21 12.12
C CYS A 97 9.06 -14.48 11.91
N TYR A 98 10.09 -14.85 12.68
CA TYR A 98 11.37 -14.15 12.69
C TYR A 98 12.41 -14.87 11.81
N PRO A 99 13.13 -14.13 10.95
CA PRO A 99 14.35 -14.63 10.35
C PRO A 99 15.45 -14.78 11.42
N GLN A 100 16.36 -15.73 11.24
CA GLN A 100 17.35 -16.11 12.27
C GLN A 100 18.43 -15.04 12.54
N THR A 101 18.54 -13.98 11.73
CA THR A 101 19.72 -13.09 11.65
C THR A 101 19.39 -11.61 11.86
N ILE A 102 18.47 -11.30 12.78
CA ILE A 102 18.19 -9.90 13.14
C ILE A 102 19.34 -9.33 13.97
N THR A 103 20.00 -8.30 13.45
CA THR A 103 21.02 -7.53 14.17
C THR A 103 20.39 -6.25 14.73
N VAL A 104 20.68 -5.92 15.99
CA VAL A 104 20.18 -4.70 16.63
C VAL A 104 21.29 -3.97 17.36
N THR A 105 21.26 -2.64 17.24
CA THR A 105 22.05 -1.67 17.98
C THR A 105 21.11 -0.61 18.56
N ASP A 106 21.65 0.36 19.28
CA ASP A 106 20.88 1.48 19.82
C ASP A 106 20.37 2.46 18.75
N VAL A 107 20.87 2.37 17.52
CA VAL A 107 20.47 3.23 16.39
C VAL A 107 19.70 2.46 15.31
N GLU A 108 19.98 1.17 15.09
CA GLU A 108 19.39 0.40 14.00
C GLU A 108 19.00 -1.02 14.43
N SER A 109 17.86 -1.50 13.93
CA SER A 109 17.56 -2.93 13.85
C SER A 109 17.39 -3.34 12.40
N ARG A 110 18.08 -4.39 11.95
CA ARG A 110 18.18 -4.80 10.54
C ARG A 110 18.18 -6.32 10.37
N VAL A 111 17.55 -6.78 9.30
CA VAL A 111 17.73 -8.12 8.71
C VAL A 111 18.45 -7.97 7.37
N LYS A 112 19.35 -8.89 7.04
CA LYS A 112 19.93 -8.97 5.69
C LYS A 112 18.82 -9.27 4.68
N LEU A 113 18.85 -8.63 3.50
CA LEU A 113 17.80 -8.79 2.52
C LEU A 113 17.66 -10.26 2.05
N GLN A 114 18.77 -10.98 1.91
CA GLN A 114 18.78 -12.41 1.58
C GLN A 114 17.96 -13.25 2.56
N ASP A 115 18.17 -13.03 3.86
CA ASP A 115 17.54 -13.82 4.93
C ASP A 115 16.05 -13.49 5.03
N LEU A 116 15.69 -12.21 4.88
CA LEU A 116 14.29 -11.79 4.84
C LEU A 116 13.58 -12.33 3.59
N PHE A 117 14.23 -12.31 2.44
CA PHE A 117 13.71 -12.89 1.19
C PHE A 117 13.43 -14.39 1.36
N TYR A 118 14.40 -15.15 1.86
CA TYR A 118 14.23 -16.59 2.10
C TYR A 118 13.11 -16.87 3.07
N HIS A 119 13.12 -16.21 4.24
CA HIS A 119 12.08 -16.39 5.26
C HIS A 119 10.70 -16.06 4.70
N THR A 120 10.52 -14.86 4.12
CA THR A 120 9.22 -14.41 3.59
C THR A 120 8.71 -15.34 2.49
N THR A 121 9.58 -15.74 1.56
CA THR A 121 9.21 -16.65 0.47
C THR A 121 8.85 -18.03 1.00
N HIS A 122 9.64 -18.57 1.92
CA HIS A 122 9.36 -19.86 2.57
C HIS A 122 7.99 -19.86 3.28
N ARG A 123 7.70 -18.81 4.07
CA ARG A 123 6.40 -18.66 4.76
C ARG A 123 5.23 -18.59 3.77
N LEU A 124 5.40 -17.90 2.64
CA LEU A 124 4.40 -17.87 1.57
C LEU A 124 4.20 -19.26 0.94
N LEU A 125 5.28 -19.99 0.65
CA LEU A 125 5.21 -21.32 0.05
C LEU A 125 4.57 -22.36 0.99
N LEU A 126 4.80 -22.25 2.30
CA LEU A 126 4.08 -23.06 3.30
C LEU A 126 2.56 -22.85 3.18
N TYR A 127 2.10 -21.61 2.99
CA TYR A 127 0.68 -21.33 2.78
C TYR A 127 0.16 -21.89 1.44
N LEU A 128 0.98 -21.89 0.40
CA LEU A 128 0.63 -22.38 -0.94
C LEU A 128 0.90 -23.89 -1.15
N THR A 129 1.38 -24.60 -0.13
CA THR A 129 1.92 -25.97 -0.29
C THR A 129 0.90 -26.93 -0.89
N ASP A 130 -0.35 -26.91 -0.42
CA ASP A 130 -1.40 -27.79 -0.95
C ASP A 130 -1.73 -27.47 -2.41
N GLN A 131 -1.83 -26.18 -2.75
CA GLN A 131 -2.11 -25.73 -4.11
C GLN A 131 -0.97 -26.11 -5.07
N LEU A 132 0.28 -25.88 -4.68
CA LEU A 132 1.46 -26.23 -5.47
C LEU A 132 1.57 -27.74 -5.68
N THR A 133 1.35 -28.53 -4.62
CA THR A 133 1.37 -30.00 -4.70
C THR A 133 0.31 -30.51 -5.66
N TYR A 134 -0.89 -29.94 -5.63
CA TYR A 134 -1.98 -30.28 -6.55
C TYR A 134 -1.64 -29.94 -8.00
N LEU A 135 -1.16 -28.72 -8.27
CA LEU A 135 -0.82 -28.26 -9.63
C LEU A 135 0.28 -29.12 -10.26
N LEU A 136 1.32 -29.45 -9.51
CA LEU A 136 2.47 -30.22 -10.02
C LEU A 136 2.16 -31.70 -10.21
N THR A 137 1.18 -32.26 -9.49
CA THR A 137 0.82 -33.69 -9.60
C THR A 137 -0.23 -33.96 -10.67
N LYS A 138 -1.22 -33.08 -10.86
CA LYS A 138 -2.38 -33.35 -11.71
C LYS A 138 -2.17 -32.98 -13.18
N ASP A 139 -1.44 -31.90 -13.46
CA ASP A 139 -1.31 -31.36 -14.82
C ASP A 139 -0.02 -31.80 -15.55
N ARG A 140 0.78 -32.71 -14.97
CA ARG A 140 2.12 -33.08 -15.47
C ARG A 140 2.97 -31.86 -15.82
N MET A 141 2.81 -30.77 -15.08
CA MET A 141 3.62 -29.58 -15.28
C MET A 141 5.03 -29.89 -14.80
N HIS A 142 5.96 -30.05 -15.74
CA HIS A 142 7.41 -30.06 -15.47
C HIS A 142 7.91 -28.63 -15.15
N ILE A 143 7.14 -27.87 -14.37
CA ILE A 143 7.50 -26.52 -13.97
C ILE A 143 8.12 -26.61 -12.57
N GLU A 144 9.43 -26.76 -12.57
CA GLU A 144 10.22 -26.75 -11.33
C GLU A 144 10.72 -25.34 -10.99
N GLN A 145 10.46 -24.36 -11.85
CA GLN A 145 10.97 -23.00 -11.71
C GLN A 145 9.84 -21.98 -11.63
N PHE A 146 9.90 -21.15 -10.59
CA PHE A 146 8.98 -20.05 -10.35
C PHE A 146 9.75 -18.75 -10.18
N THR A 147 9.09 -17.63 -10.47
CA THR A 147 9.60 -16.30 -10.18
C THR A 147 8.65 -15.61 -9.20
N ILE A 148 9.20 -15.19 -8.06
CA ILE A 148 8.50 -14.31 -7.12
C ILE A 148 8.94 -12.86 -7.35
N TYR A 149 7.96 -11.98 -7.39
CA TYR A 149 8.16 -10.56 -7.61
C TYR A 149 7.94 -9.80 -6.31
N PHE A 150 8.83 -8.86 -6.02
CA PHE A 150 8.79 -8.02 -4.84
C PHE A 150 8.82 -6.54 -5.20
N SER A 151 8.13 -5.73 -4.39
CA SER A 151 8.36 -4.29 -4.31
C SER A 151 9.20 -3.98 -3.07
N ILE A 152 10.15 -3.08 -3.20
CA ILE A 152 11.04 -2.63 -2.11
C ILE A 152 11.08 -1.09 -2.08
N GLY A 153 11.25 -0.53 -0.90
CA GLY A 153 11.40 0.92 -0.74
C GLY A 153 11.74 1.33 0.68
N PHE A 154 11.81 2.64 0.90
CA PHE A 154 12.16 3.23 2.18
C PHE A 154 11.52 4.63 2.34
N ASP A 155 11.27 5.03 3.58
CA ASP A 155 10.55 6.26 3.94
C ASP A 155 10.98 6.72 5.33
N GLY A 156 10.97 8.03 5.52
CA GLY A 156 11.29 8.70 6.77
C GLY A 156 10.06 9.34 7.38
N ALA A 157 9.78 9.00 8.64
CA ALA A 157 8.71 9.63 9.40
C ALA A 157 9.23 10.33 10.66
N SER A 158 8.66 11.49 10.95
CA SER A 158 8.88 12.28 12.16
C SER A 158 7.72 12.16 13.15
N GLY A 159 7.87 12.81 14.31
CA GLY A 159 6.82 12.90 15.33
C GLY A 159 6.68 11.64 16.17
N TYR A 160 7.77 10.90 16.32
CA TYR A 160 7.87 9.80 17.27
C TYR A 160 8.10 10.36 18.68
N ASN A 161 7.49 9.73 19.70
CA ASN A 161 7.65 10.16 21.10
C ASN A 161 9.13 10.12 21.51
N HIS A 162 9.63 11.17 22.16
CA HIS A 162 10.97 11.16 22.72
C HIS A 162 10.99 10.33 24.02
N PHE A 163 11.94 9.41 24.17
CA PHE A 163 12.15 8.69 25.42
C PHE A 163 13.33 9.27 26.21
N ASN A 164 13.14 9.44 27.51
CA ASN A 164 14.16 9.95 28.45
C ASN A 164 15.23 8.88 28.78
N ILE A 165 15.84 8.29 27.77
CA ILE A 165 16.91 7.30 27.87
C ILE A 165 18.22 8.01 27.52
N LYS A 166 19.30 7.71 28.26
CA LYS A 166 20.62 8.33 28.03
C LYS A 166 21.04 8.13 26.57
N MET A 167 21.12 9.23 25.83
CA MET A 167 21.63 9.25 24.47
C MET A 167 23.15 9.40 24.50
N THR A 168 23.86 8.61 23.71
CA THR A 168 25.29 8.78 23.51
C THR A 168 25.53 10.11 22.77
N PRO A 169 26.49 10.97 23.17
CA PRO A 169 26.58 12.37 22.71
C PRO A 169 26.71 12.58 21.19
N GLN A 170 27.06 11.54 20.42
CA GLN A 170 27.19 11.59 18.96
C GLN A 170 25.99 10.98 18.19
N GLN A 171 24.90 10.60 18.86
CA GLN A 171 23.83 9.83 18.23
C GLN A 171 22.61 10.62 17.79
N SER A 172 21.96 10.07 16.77
CA SER A 172 20.68 10.49 16.19
C SER A 172 19.53 10.45 17.20
N THR A 173 18.66 11.45 17.12
CA THR A 173 17.39 11.58 17.85
C THR A 173 16.44 10.43 17.52
N ASP A 174 15.67 9.95 18.50
CA ASP A 174 14.65 8.91 18.35
C ASP A 174 13.27 9.45 17.90
N GLU A 175 13.19 10.76 17.64
CA GLU A 175 12.00 11.46 17.11
C GLU A 175 11.74 11.20 15.61
N HIS A 176 12.73 10.60 14.94
CA HIS A 176 12.72 10.27 13.52
C HIS A 176 13.01 8.78 13.33
N ILE A 177 12.20 8.10 12.53
CA ILE A 177 12.46 6.74 12.08
C ILE A 177 12.53 6.73 10.56
N PHE A 178 13.64 6.24 10.04
CA PHE A 178 13.81 5.89 8.63
C PHE A 178 13.74 4.36 8.51
N ALA A 179 12.82 3.87 7.69
CA ALA A 179 12.53 2.45 7.56
C ALA A 179 12.64 2.01 6.10
N ALA A 180 13.16 0.80 5.88
CA ALA A 180 13.04 0.13 4.58
C ALA A 180 12.17 -1.11 4.70
N THR A 181 11.35 -1.35 3.67
CA THR A 181 10.36 -2.43 3.65
C THR A 181 10.33 -3.16 2.32
N LEU A 182 9.79 -4.38 2.35
CA LEU A 182 9.69 -5.33 1.24
C LEU A 182 8.27 -5.93 1.21
N VAL A 183 7.65 -6.02 0.03
CA VAL A 183 6.31 -6.61 -0.15
C VAL A 183 6.33 -7.66 -1.26
N PRO A 184 5.92 -8.92 -1.01
CA PRO A 184 5.71 -9.89 -2.07
C PRO A 184 4.47 -9.52 -2.90
N LEU A 185 4.61 -9.48 -4.22
CA LEU A 185 3.56 -9.04 -5.15
C LEU A 185 2.88 -10.21 -5.85
N ARG A 186 3.68 -11.10 -6.44
CA ARG A 186 3.19 -12.16 -7.32
C ARG A 186 4.16 -13.32 -7.35
N LEU A 187 3.65 -14.54 -7.40
CA LEU A 187 4.38 -15.76 -7.71
C LEU A 187 3.88 -16.27 -9.05
N SER A 188 4.78 -16.42 -10.02
CA SER A 188 4.44 -16.91 -11.36
C SER A 188 5.31 -18.09 -11.76
N ALA A 189 4.73 -19.03 -12.49
CA ALA A 189 5.45 -20.10 -13.17
C ALA A 189 6.22 -19.56 -14.39
N THR A 190 7.21 -20.29 -14.88
CA THR A 190 8.01 -19.90 -16.07
C THR A 190 7.20 -19.79 -17.35
N ASN A 191 6.05 -20.47 -17.45
CA ASN A 191 5.11 -20.34 -18.57
C ASN A 191 4.25 -19.06 -18.52
N GLY A 192 4.40 -18.23 -17.48
CA GLY A 192 3.64 -17.00 -17.27
C GLY A 192 2.37 -17.17 -16.43
N GLU A 193 2.03 -18.38 -15.99
CA GLU A 193 0.87 -18.63 -15.15
C GLU A 193 1.04 -18.01 -13.76
N VAL A 194 0.03 -17.28 -13.30
CA VAL A 194 0.01 -16.63 -11.99
C VAL A 194 -0.48 -17.63 -10.94
N ILE A 195 0.43 -18.11 -10.09
CA ILE A 195 0.11 -19.06 -9.01
C ILE A 195 -0.52 -18.34 -7.82
N TRP A 196 0.04 -17.17 -7.50
CA TRP A 196 -0.42 -16.33 -6.41
C TRP A 196 -0.20 -14.86 -6.75
N GLN A 197 -1.15 -14.03 -6.35
CA GLN A 197 -1.03 -12.59 -6.34
C GLN A 197 -1.48 -12.07 -4.99
N THR A 198 -0.75 -11.09 -4.47
CA THR A 198 -1.10 -10.45 -3.21
C THR A 198 -2.53 -9.91 -3.21
N PRO A 199 -3.34 -10.23 -2.20
CA PRO A 199 -4.75 -9.84 -2.17
C PRO A 199 -4.93 -8.34 -1.82
N SER A 200 -3.92 -7.69 -1.23
CA SER A 200 -4.00 -6.29 -0.83
C SER A 200 -2.62 -5.65 -0.69
N VAL A 201 -2.14 -5.02 -1.77
CA VAL A 201 -0.84 -4.32 -1.87
C VAL A 201 -0.67 -3.11 -0.96
N ALA A 202 -1.76 -2.42 -0.64
CA ALA A 202 -1.75 -1.29 0.29
C ALA A 202 -1.81 -1.71 1.77
N SER A 203 -1.74 -3.02 2.06
CA SER A 203 -1.84 -3.53 3.43
C SER A 203 -0.48 -3.61 4.12
N THR A 204 -0.46 -3.32 5.41
CA THR A 204 0.67 -3.60 6.30
C THR A 204 0.93 -5.10 6.50
N ARG A 205 -0.06 -5.96 6.25
CA ARG A 205 -0.03 -7.40 6.56
C ARG A 205 0.94 -8.23 5.70
N LEU A 206 1.48 -7.66 4.64
CA LEU A 206 2.54 -8.26 3.82
C LEU A 206 3.73 -7.31 3.63
N CYS A 207 3.77 -6.20 4.37
CA CYS A 207 4.83 -5.21 4.32
C CYS A 207 5.90 -5.59 5.34
N ARG A 208 6.90 -6.36 4.89
CA ARG A 208 7.98 -6.90 5.70
C ARG A 208 9.02 -5.81 5.94
N THR A 209 9.37 -5.55 7.20
CA THR A 209 10.43 -4.61 7.56
C THR A 209 11.80 -5.22 7.28
N ILE A 210 12.67 -4.48 6.59
CA ILE A 210 14.08 -4.84 6.39
C ILE A 210 14.92 -4.24 7.51
N PHE A 211 14.74 -2.94 7.75
CA PHE A 211 15.37 -2.26 8.86
C PHE A 211 14.55 -1.08 9.37
N LEU A 212 14.81 -0.73 10.63
CA LEU A 212 14.37 0.49 11.29
C LEU A 212 15.60 1.21 11.83
N ARG A 213 15.74 2.48 11.49
CA ARG A 213 16.83 3.31 11.98
C ARG A 213 16.30 4.58 12.61
N TYR A 214 16.82 4.92 13.78
CA TYR A 214 16.66 6.26 14.33
C TYR A 214 17.55 7.22 13.56
N GLU A 215 17.07 7.74 12.43
CA GLU A 215 17.80 8.70 11.63
C GLU A 215 16.79 9.58 10.88
N LYS A 216 17.08 10.87 10.77
CA LYS A 216 16.24 11.77 9.97
C LYS A 216 16.59 11.58 8.50
N GLU A 217 15.57 11.47 7.67
CA GLU A 217 15.75 11.36 6.23
C GLU A 217 16.56 12.54 5.66
N SER A 218 17.69 12.21 5.01
CA SER A 218 18.61 13.13 4.35
C SER A 218 18.89 12.67 2.91
N HIS A 219 19.46 13.56 2.09
CA HIS A 219 19.80 13.22 0.71
C HIS A 219 20.88 12.13 0.65
N GLU A 220 21.86 12.19 1.55
CA GLU A 220 22.95 11.23 1.68
C GLU A 220 22.41 9.86 2.10
N LEU A 221 21.49 9.84 3.08
CA LEU A 221 20.86 8.60 3.55
C LEU A 221 20.05 7.92 2.45
N ILE A 222 19.22 8.67 1.71
CA ILE A 222 18.44 8.16 0.57
C ILE A 222 19.35 7.50 -0.46
N LYS A 223 20.42 8.19 -0.89
CA LYS A 223 21.35 7.69 -1.90
C LYS A 223 22.10 6.44 -1.42
N LYS A 224 22.60 6.48 -0.18
CA LYS A 224 23.32 5.36 0.44
C LYS A 224 22.41 4.14 0.56
N THR A 225 21.20 4.30 1.10
CA THR A 225 20.25 3.20 1.26
C THR A 225 19.84 2.59 -0.08
N ALA A 226 19.56 3.41 -1.10
CA ALA A 226 19.26 2.88 -2.43
C ALA A 226 20.44 2.11 -3.03
N TYR A 227 21.66 2.61 -2.89
CA TYR A 227 22.87 1.93 -3.33
C TYR A 227 23.06 0.59 -2.62
N ASP A 228 22.99 0.57 -1.29
CA ASP A 228 23.18 -0.63 -0.46
C ASP A 228 22.12 -1.69 -0.79
N LEU A 229 20.84 -1.30 -0.91
CA LEU A 229 19.76 -2.22 -1.28
C LEU A 229 19.91 -2.76 -2.70
N LYS A 230 20.30 -1.92 -3.69
CA LYS A 230 20.55 -2.39 -5.06
C LYS A 230 21.70 -3.40 -5.11
N LYS A 231 22.75 -3.17 -4.31
CA LYS A 231 23.85 -4.11 -4.18
C LYS A 231 23.39 -5.44 -3.58
N GLU A 232 22.63 -5.40 -2.47
CA GLU A 232 22.06 -6.60 -1.87
C GLU A 232 21.16 -7.36 -2.85
N ILE A 233 20.31 -6.67 -3.60
CA ILE A 233 19.44 -7.27 -4.63
C ILE A 233 20.26 -8.00 -5.70
N ALA A 234 21.36 -7.42 -6.17
CA ALA A 234 22.22 -8.02 -7.18
C ALA A 234 22.93 -9.30 -6.69
N GLU A 235 23.07 -9.47 -5.38
CA GLU A 235 23.72 -10.61 -4.73
C GLU A 235 22.72 -11.68 -4.24
N ILE A 236 21.41 -11.48 -4.43
CA ILE A 236 20.39 -12.43 -3.96
C ILE A 236 20.50 -13.77 -4.69
N LYS A 237 20.57 -14.83 -3.89
CA LYS A 237 20.56 -16.23 -4.32
C LYS A 237 19.13 -16.76 -4.39
N ASN A 238 18.90 -17.69 -5.30
CA ASN A 238 17.63 -18.38 -5.48
C ASN A 238 17.32 -19.31 -4.28
N LEU A 239 16.04 -19.46 -3.96
CA LEU A 239 15.57 -20.38 -2.92
C LEU A 239 15.21 -21.74 -3.55
N ILE A 240 15.63 -22.83 -2.93
CA ILE A 240 15.12 -24.17 -3.24
C ILE A 240 14.14 -24.55 -2.14
N PHE A 241 12.94 -24.99 -2.52
CA PHE A 241 11.89 -25.40 -1.59
C PHE A 241 11.47 -26.84 -1.88
N LYS A 242 11.32 -27.64 -0.83
CA LYS A 242 10.94 -29.05 -0.94
C LYS A 242 9.48 -29.22 -0.54
N LEU A 243 8.67 -29.74 -1.46
CA LEU A 243 7.27 -30.04 -1.23
C LEU A 243 7.09 -31.36 -0.46
N PRO A 244 5.92 -31.61 0.15
CA PRO A 244 5.63 -32.85 0.88
C PRO A 244 5.74 -34.13 0.05
N ASN A 245 5.61 -34.02 -1.27
CA ASN A 245 5.76 -35.11 -2.22
C ASN A 245 7.21 -35.28 -2.72
N GLU A 246 8.19 -34.71 -2.01
CA GLU A 246 9.63 -34.76 -2.31
C GLU A 246 10.06 -34.02 -3.59
N VAL A 247 9.13 -33.31 -4.26
CA VAL A 247 9.44 -32.48 -5.42
C VAL A 247 10.17 -31.21 -4.95
N LEU A 248 11.31 -30.92 -5.60
CA LEU A 248 12.06 -29.70 -5.39
C LEU A 248 11.61 -28.63 -6.39
N ILE A 249 11.33 -27.44 -5.90
CA ILE A 249 11.05 -26.27 -6.73
C ILE A 249 12.10 -25.19 -6.48
N GLN A 250 12.56 -24.56 -7.54
CA GLN A 250 13.46 -23.41 -7.51
C GLN A 250 12.65 -22.13 -7.66
N ILE A 251 12.89 -21.19 -6.75
CA ILE A 251 12.27 -19.88 -6.74
C ILE A 251 13.33 -18.83 -7.04
N ASN A 252 13.19 -18.22 -8.21
CA ASN A 252 13.93 -17.03 -8.62
C ASN A 252 13.20 -15.79 -8.10
N SER A 253 13.91 -14.66 -7.99
CA SER A 253 13.34 -13.41 -7.49
C SER A 253 13.56 -12.24 -8.44
N LYS A 254 12.58 -11.33 -8.48
CA LYS A 254 12.69 -10.03 -9.15
C LYS A 254 12.22 -8.93 -8.19
N PHE A 255 12.98 -7.83 -8.12
CA PHE A 255 12.72 -6.73 -7.20
C PHE A 255 12.48 -5.43 -7.97
N TYR A 256 11.46 -4.68 -7.57
CA TYR A 256 11.17 -3.34 -8.07
C TYR A 256 11.30 -2.33 -6.94
N MET A 257 12.15 -1.32 -7.12
CA MET A 257 12.35 -0.26 -6.12
C MET A 257 11.32 0.87 -6.33
N THR A 258 10.05 0.56 -6.08
CA THR A 258 8.91 1.40 -6.45
C THR A 258 8.19 2.06 -5.27
N MET A 259 8.44 1.58 -4.05
CA MET A 259 7.85 2.15 -2.83
C MET A 259 8.64 3.39 -2.37
N LEU A 260 8.73 4.38 -3.26
CA LEU A 260 9.46 5.63 -3.06
C LEU A 260 8.54 6.82 -3.33
N ASP A 261 8.61 7.83 -2.47
CA ASP A 261 7.90 9.08 -2.68
C ASP A 261 8.59 9.93 -3.78
N GLY A 262 7.92 11.01 -4.19
CA GLY A 262 8.46 11.92 -5.20
C GLY A 262 9.78 12.57 -4.80
N LYS A 263 10.04 12.75 -3.48
CA LYS A 263 11.27 13.33 -2.97
C LYS A 263 12.44 12.37 -3.12
N CYS A 264 12.29 11.12 -2.72
CA CYS A 264 13.29 10.08 -2.89
C CYS A 264 13.63 9.92 -4.37
N VAL A 265 12.63 9.84 -5.24
CA VAL A 265 12.86 9.74 -6.69
C VAL A 265 13.63 10.94 -7.23
N ALA A 266 13.33 12.16 -6.77
CA ALA A 266 14.05 13.36 -7.20
C ALA A 266 15.53 13.36 -6.76
N VAL A 267 15.80 12.96 -5.51
CA VAL A 267 17.15 12.85 -4.94
C VAL A 267 17.98 11.78 -5.65
N LEU A 268 17.40 10.60 -5.91
CA LEU A 268 18.08 9.50 -6.61
C LEU A 268 18.40 9.80 -8.07
N ASN A 269 17.78 10.84 -8.62
CA ASN A 269 17.92 11.27 -10.00
C ASN A 269 18.64 12.62 -10.12
N ASP A 270 19.20 13.15 -9.03
CA ASP A 270 19.88 14.45 -8.98
C ASP A 270 19.06 15.58 -9.60
N THR A 271 17.77 15.60 -9.28
CA THR A 271 16.82 16.62 -9.73
C THR A 271 16.29 17.46 -8.59
N LEU A 272 15.98 18.72 -8.91
CA LEU A 272 15.21 19.56 -8.00
C LEU A 272 13.79 19.00 -7.85
N MET A 273 13.18 19.18 -6.68
CA MET A 273 11.79 18.79 -6.39
C MET A 273 10.76 19.38 -7.37
N GLN A 274 11.09 20.52 -7.98
CA GLN A 274 10.24 21.20 -8.96
C GLN A 274 10.52 20.77 -10.41
N SER A 275 11.52 19.94 -10.66
CA SER A 275 11.84 19.41 -11.99
C SER A 275 11.25 18.01 -12.15
N CYS A 276 11.01 17.60 -13.40
CA CYS A 276 10.64 16.22 -13.68
C CYS A 276 11.86 15.31 -13.46
N PRO A 277 11.78 14.24 -12.64
CA PRO A 277 12.90 13.31 -12.46
C PRO A 277 13.23 12.52 -13.73
N VAL A 278 12.23 12.33 -14.62
CA VAL A 278 12.33 11.55 -15.86
C VAL A 278 12.98 12.36 -16.99
N CYS A 279 12.45 13.53 -17.34
CA CYS A 279 13.00 14.32 -18.45
C CYS A 279 13.87 15.51 -18.02
N LYS A 280 14.10 15.72 -16.72
CA LYS A 280 14.88 16.82 -16.12
C LYS A 280 14.36 18.24 -16.38
N ARG A 281 13.30 18.39 -17.17
CA ARG A 281 12.66 19.67 -17.49
C ARG A 281 12.19 20.38 -16.24
N LYS A 282 12.30 21.70 -16.26
CA LYS A 282 11.81 22.62 -15.23
C LYS A 282 10.37 23.02 -15.53
N PRO A 283 9.62 23.59 -14.56
CA PRO A 283 8.22 23.93 -14.77
C PRO A 283 7.97 24.82 -15.99
N LYS A 284 8.88 25.76 -16.29
CA LYS A 284 8.77 26.66 -17.45
C LYS A 284 8.73 25.93 -18.80
N GLU A 285 9.24 24.71 -18.86
CA GLU A 285 9.36 23.89 -20.07
C GLU A 285 8.20 22.89 -20.19
N PHE A 286 7.33 22.77 -19.18
CA PHE A 286 6.24 21.79 -19.18
C PHE A 286 5.10 22.15 -20.14
N HIS A 287 5.02 23.40 -20.59
CA HIS A 287 3.97 23.89 -21.49
C HIS A 287 4.51 24.09 -22.91
N ASN A 288 4.78 22.97 -23.59
CA ASN A 288 5.26 22.96 -24.96
C ASN A 288 4.70 21.71 -25.66
N VAL A 289 3.91 21.88 -26.72
CA VAL A 289 3.27 20.74 -27.41
C VAL A 289 4.29 19.86 -28.11
N ALA A 290 5.42 20.42 -28.56
CA ALA A 290 6.52 19.68 -29.19
C ALA A 290 7.23 18.71 -28.23
N ILE A 291 6.90 18.77 -26.93
CA ILE A 291 7.50 17.91 -25.92
C ILE A 291 7.27 16.41 -26.15
N TRP A 292 6.19 16.06 -26.86
CA TRP A 292 5.84 14.68 -27.18
C TRP A 292 6.72 14.07 -28.28
N ASP A 293 7.39 14.92 -29.06
CA ASP A 293 8.24 14.51 -30.17
C ASP A 293 9.74 14.51 -29.78
N GLU A 294 10.07 14.99 -28.57
CA GLU A 294 11.43 15.03 -28.03
C GLU A 294 11.74 13.80 -27.15
N ASP A 295 12.69 12.96 -27.57
CA ASP A 295 13.22 11.89 -26.72
C ASP A 295 14.25 12.44 -25.71
N LYS A 296 13.78 12.76 -24.50
CA LYS A 296 14.62 13.21 -23.36
C LYS A 296 14.43 12.32 -22.13
N THR A 297 14.14 11.04 -22.33
CA THR A 297 13.72 10.16 -21.24
C THR A 297 14.90 9.56 -20.48
N ASN A 298 15.00 9.85 -19.19
CA ASN A 298 15.92 9.13 -18.31
C ASN A 298 15.33 7.79 -17.87
N ARG A 299 15.84 6.69 -18.45
CA ARG A 299 15.39 5.32 -18.12
C ARG A 299 15.55 4.98 -16.63
N SER A 300 16.58 5.48 -15.95
CA SER A 300 16.78 5.19 -14.52
C SER A 300 15.66 5.75 -13.63
N ALA A 301 14.98 6.80 -14.07
CA ALA A 301 13.86 7.40 -13.33
C ALA A 301 12.54 6.65 -13.55
N ILE A 302 12.43 5.88 -14.64
CA ILE A 302 11.28 5.05 -14.95
C ILE A 302 11.27 3.79 -14.08
N GLU A 303 12.46 3.23 -13.79
CA GLU A 303 12.64 2.06 -12.92
C GLU A 303 12.02 2.22 -11.53
N TYR A 304 11.98 3.44 -11.00
CA TYR A 304 11.37 3.74 -9.70
C TYR A 304 9.82 3.80 -9.74
N GLY A 305 9.20 3.58 -10.90
CA GLY A 305 7.75 3.53 -11.06
C GLY A 305 7.02 4.81 -10.65
N PHE A 306 5.74 4.69 -10.31
CA PHE A 306 4.92 5.80 -9.81
C PHE A 306 4.51 5.60 -8.36
N SER A 307 4.59 6.69 -7.62
CA SER A 307 4.01 6.84 -6.29
C SER A 307 2.49 7.00 -6.42
N VAL A 308 1.77 5.90 -6.28
CA VAL A 308 0.32 5.83 -6.59
C VAL A 308 -0.49 6.69 -5.62
N LEU A 309 -0.16 6.65 -4.33
CA LEU A 309 -0.85 7.46 -3.31
C LEU A 309 -0.55 8.94 -3.52
N HIS A 310 0.71 9.29 -3.68
CA HIS A 310 1.08 10.69 -3.87
C HIS A 310 0.55 11.26 -5.19
N ASN A 311 0.36 10.44 -6.24
CA ASN A 311 -0.31 10.91 -7.45
C ASN A 311 -1.72 11.44 -7.13
N TRP A 312 -2.56 10.70 -6.39
CA TRP A 312 -3.89 11.20 -5.99
C TRP A 312 -3.81 12.54 -5.24
N ILE A 313 -2.92 12.62 -4.25
CA ILE A 313 -2.77 13.80 -3.39
C ILE A 313 -2.26 15.01 -4.20
N ARG A 314 -1.18 14.84 -4.95
CA ARG A 314 -0.52 15.94 -5.68
C ARG A 314 -1.34 16.45 -6.86
N ILE A 315 -2.11 15.59 -7.53
CA ILE A 315 -3.04 16.04 -8.57
C ILE A 315 -4.21 16.80 -7.95
N PHE A 316 -4.74 16.32 -6.81
CA PHE A 316 -5.77 17.04 -6.06
C PHE A 316 -5.29 18.43 -5.63
N GLU A 317 -4.12 18.53 -5.01
CA GLU A 317 -3.49 19.81 -4.63
C GLU A 317 -3.25 20.72 -5.84
N CYS A 318 -2.82 20.16 -6.98
CA CYS A 318 -2.64 20.92 -8.21
C CYS A 318 -3.95 21.58 -8.66
N LEU A 319 -5.06 20.83 -8.67
CA LEU A 319 -6.38 21.34 -9.07
C LEU A 319 -6.92 22.38 -8.07
N LEU A 320 -6.72 22.17 -6.76
CA LEU A 320 -7.03 23.18 -5.74
C LEU A 320 -6.30 24.50 -6.03
N HIS A 321 -5.00 24.44 -6.32
CA HIS A 321 -4.23 25.64 -6.65
C HIS A 321 -4.64 26.32 -7.95
N VAL A 322 -5.10 25.55 -8.95
CA VAL A 322 -5.73 26.12 -10.15
C VAL A 322 -7.00 26.87 -9.75
N GLY A 323 -7.90 26.25 -8.97
CA GLY A 323 -9.12 26.89 -8.46
C GLY A 323 -8.83 28.18 -7.70
N TYR A 324 -7.93 28.15 -6.72
CA TYR A 324 -7.58 29.32 -5.90
C TYR A 324 -7.08 30.49 -6.75
N LYS A 325 -6.25 30.21 -7.76
CA LYS A 325 -5.59 31.24 -8.59
C LYS A 325 -6.39 31.61 -9.84
N LYS A 326 -7.56 31.01 -10.07
CA LYS A 326 -8.41 31.32 -11.22
C LYS A 326 -8.81 32.79 -11.29
N VAL A 327 -8.98 33.45 -10.14
CA VAL A 327 -9.29 34.88 -10.04
C VAL A 327 -8.21 35.80 -10.60
N THR A 328 -6.93 35.42 -10.49
CA THR A 328 -5.80 36.22 -11.02
C THR A 328 -5.25 35.72 -12.35
N LYS A 329 -5.54 34.46 -12.71
CA LYS A 329 -4.94 33.72 -13.84
C LYS A 329 -3.42 33.84 -13.90
N LYS A 330 -2.75 33.81 -12.74
CA LYS A 330 -1.28 33.91 -12.64
C LYS A 330 -0.71 32.77 -11.80
N SER A 331 0.00 31.83 -12.43
CA SER A 331 0.62 30.68 -11.73
C SER A 331 1.49 31.09 -10.54
N ARG A 332 2.29 32.15 -10.69
CA ARG A 332 3.26 32.64 -9.69
C ARG A 332 2.77 33.84 -8.88
N SER A 333 1.50 34.23 -8.97
CA SER A 333 1.00 35.24 -8.04
C SER A 333 1.21 34.72 -6.61
N GLY A 334 1.77 35.56 -5.74
CA GLY A 334 1.79 35.28 -4.30
C GLY A 334 0.37 35.11 -3.76
N ASN A 335 0.25 34.90 -2.45
CA ASN A 335 -1.05 34.89 -1.78
C ASN A 335 -1.60 36.33 -1.71
N THR A 336 -2.07 36.86 -2.84
CA THR A 336 -2.85 38.11 -2.88
C THR A 336 -4.14 37.91 -2.08
N ASP A 337 -4.71 39.01 -1.58
CA ASP A 337 -5.91 38.91 -0.75
C ASP A 337 -7.09 38.31 -1.53
N GLU A 338 -7.20 38.59 -2.83
CA GLU A 338 -8.14 37.91 -3.74
C GLU A 338 -7.98 36.38 -3.75
N VAL A 339 -6.74 35.87 -3.83
CA VAL A 339 -6.48 34.42 -3.83
C VAL A 339 -6.78 33.79 -2.47
N LYS A 340 -6.48 34.49 -1.37
CA LYS A 340 -6.83 34.02 -0.01
C LYS A 340 -8.35 33.97 0.18
N THR A 341 -9.07 35.01 -0.24
CA THR A 341 -10.53 35.06 -0.18
C THR A 341 -11.14 33.94 -1.02
N ASN A 342 -10.67 33.74 -2.26
CA ASN A 342 -11.15 32.66 -3.11
C ASN A 342 -10.84 31.26 -2.53
N LYS A 343 -9.68 31.09 -1.88
CA LYS A 343 -9.37 29.86 -1.14
C LYS A 343 -10.38 29.58 -0.02
N LEU A 344 -10.78 30.59 0.76
CA LEU A 344 -11.78 30.43 1.82
C LEU A 344 -13.17 30.06 1.25
N ILE A 345 -13.58 30.70 0.15
CA ILE A 345 -14.84 30.36 -0.56
C ILE A 345 -14.81 28.90 -1.01
N ILE A 346 -13.72 28.45 -1.63
CA ILE A 346 -13.58 27.06 -2.09
C ILE A 346 -13.60 26.10 -0.88
N GLN A 347 -12.88 26.41 0.20
CA GLN A 347 -12.92 25.61 1.44
C GLN A 347 -14.35 25.44 1.99
N GLN A 348 -15.13 26.52 2.02
CA GLN A 348 -16.54 26.49 2.44
C GLN A 348 -17.40 25.62 1.51
N ARG A 349 -17.22 25.73 0.18
CA ARG A 349 -17.93 24.88 -0.79
C ARG A 349 -17.63 23.40 -0.61
N PHE A 350 -16.37 23.04 -0.34
CA PHE A 350 -16.01 21.66 -0.05
C PHE A 350 -16.66 21.13 1.23
N GLU A 351 -16.75 21.96 2.27
CA GLU A 351 -17.40 21.58 3.52
C GLU A 351 -18.92 21.45 3.35
N SER A 352 -19.58 22.39 2.67
CA SER A 352 -21.04 22.39 2.49
C SER A 352 -21.53 21.36 1.47
N LEU A 353 -20.87 21.26 0.30
CA LEU A 353 -21.33 20.43 -0.81
C LEU A 353 -20.82 18.99 -0.73
N MET A 354 -19.55 18.80 -0.32
CA MET A 354 -18.92 17.48 -0.30
C MET A 354 -18.76 16.89 1.11
N ASN A 355 -18.96 17.68 2.16
CA ASN A 355 -18.71 17.31 3.55
C ASN A 355 -17.26 16.83 3.77
N ILE A 356 -16.30 17.64 3.30
CA ILE A 356 -14.86 17.41 3.39
C ILE A 356 -14.14 18.70 3.74
N ARG A 357 -13.12 18.62 4.62
CA ARG A 357 -12.23 19.75 4.95
C ARG A 357 -10.91 19.65 4.22
N ILE A 358 -10.51 20.71 3.55
CA ILE A 358 -9.31 20.77 2.71
C ILE A 358 -8.34 21.86 3.22
N ASP A 359 -7.04 21.67 3.00
CA ASP A 359 -5.98 22.61 3.35
C ASP A 359 -5.93 23.08 4.82
N VAL A 360 -6.42 22.25 5.76
CA VAL A 360 -6.33 22.55 7.19
C VAL A 360 -4.98 22.04 7.73
N PRO A 361 -4.11 22.90 8.28
CA PRO A 361 -2.83 22.47 8.84
C PRO A 361 -3.00 21.50 10.01
N ASN A 362 -2.16 20.48 10.07
CA ASN A 362 -2.13 19.55 11.20
C ASN A 362 -0.97 19.93 12.16
N PRO A 363 -1.21 20.06 13.49
CA PRO A 363 -0.16 20.33 14.47
C PRO A 363 1.03 19.36 14.44
N ARG A 364 0.82 18.13 13.95
CA ARG A 364 1.85 17.09 13.86
C ARG A 364 2.56 17.01 12.49
N GLY A 365 2.37 18.03 11.65
CA GLY A 365 2.90 18.10 10.29
C GLY A 365 1.91 17.64 9.22
N GLY A 366 2.02 18.22 8.03
CA GLY A 366 1.10 18.01 6.90
C GLY A 366 -0.17 18.87 6.97
N ASN A 367 -1.14 18.53 6.13
CA ASN A 367 -2.45 19.19 6.05
C ASN A 367 -3.58 18.15 5.95
N SER A 368 -4.83 18.59 5.86
CA SER A 368 -5.98 17.70 5.72
C SER A 368 -6.13 17.04 4.35
N ASN A 369 -5.26 17.33 3.36
CA ASN A 369 -5.31 16.77 2.01
C ASN A 369 -4.73 15.36 1.96
N THR A 370 -5.33 14.45 2.73
CA THR A 370 -4.95 13.04 2.75
C THR A 370 -5.41 12.32 1.48
N GLY A 371 -4.86 11.13 1.22
CA GLY A 371 -5.31 10.28 0.10
C GLY A 371 -6.81 9.98 0.14
N ASN A 372 -7.41 9.88 1.33
CA ASN A 372 -8.86 9.69 1.47
C ASN A 372 -9.66 10.93 1.03
N VAL A 373 -9.19 12.13 1.37
CA VAL A 373 -9.79 13.39 0.95
C VAL A 373 -9.73 13.53 -0.58
N ALA A 374 -8.55 13.29 -1.17
CA ALA A 374 -8.38 13.32 -2.62
C ALA A 374 -9.34 12.33 -3.33
N ARG A 375 -9.36 11.06 -2.92
CA ARG A 375 -10.23 10.04 -3.54
C ARG A 375 -11.72 10.37 -3.41
N ARG A 376 -12.15 10.95 -2.29
CA ARG A 376 -13.55 11.36 -2.08
C ARG A 376 -13.92 12.60 -2.90
N ALA A 377 -12.99 13.53 -3.14
CA ALA A 377 -13.22 14.62 -4.08
C ALA A 377 -13.39 14.05 -5.50
N PHE A 378 -12.48 13.19 -5.95
CA PHE A 378 -12.56 12.60 -7.29
C PHE A 378 -13.72 11.62 -7.49
N SER A 379 -14.32 11.06 -6.43
CA SER A 379 -15.47 10.15 -6.62
C SER A 379 -16.67 10.83 -7.29
N ASN A 380 -16.80 12.15 -7.14
CA ASN A 380 -17.77 12.96 -7.88
C ASN A 380 -17.02 14.13 -8.54
N SER A 381 -16.53 13.90 -9.76
CA SER A 381 -15.70 14.89 -10.49
C SER A 381 -16.47 16.16 -10.83
N ASP A 382 -17.79 16.07 -10.99
CA ASP A 382 -18.66 17.19 -11.33
C ASP A 382 -18.83 18.13 -10.15
N LEU A 383 -19.16 17.57 -8.99
CA LEU A 383 -19.24 18.34 -7.75
C LEU A 383 -17.88 18.92 -7.36
N PHE A 384 -16.79 18.20 -7.65
CA PHE A 384 -15.43 18.72 -7.47
C PHE A 384 -15.18 19.93 -8.37
N GLY A 385 -15.56 19.88 -9.65
CA GLY A 385 -15.50 21.02 -10.57
C GLY A 385 -16.28 22.24 -10.05
N ILE A 386 -17.53 22.02 -9.62
CA ILE A 386 -18.38 23.07 -9.04
C ILE A 386 -17.72 23.72 -7.82
N CYS A 387 -17.19 22.92 -6.89
CA CYS A 387 -16.48 23.43 -5.72
C CYS A 387 -15.30 24.34 -6.09
N LEU A 388 -14.56 24.00 -7.14
CA LEU A 388 -13.44 24.80 -7.66
C LEU A 388 -13.87 26.04 -8.48
N GLY A 389 -15.16 26.17 -8.80
CA GLY A 389 -15.67 27.18 -9.72
C GLY A 389 -15.25 26.93 -11.17
N PHE A 390 -15.15 25.66 -11.58
CA PHE A 390 -14.84 25.26 -12.95
C PHE A 390 -16.10 25.19 -13.81
N ASP A 391 -15.97 25.55 -15.09
CA ASP A 391 -17.02 25.31 -16.09
C ASP A 391 -17.02 23.84 -16.56
N GLU A 392 -17.96 23.49 -17.43
CA GLU A 392 -18.09 22.12 -17.95
C GLU A 392 -16.82 21.64 -18.68
N ASN A 393 -16.20 22.50 -19.48
CA ASN A 393 -15.00 22.16 -20.26
C ASN A 393 -13.79 21.94 -19.35
N GLU A 394 -13.64 22.77 -18.32
CA GLU A 394 -12.61 22.62 -17.30
C GLU A 394 -12.85 21.36 -16.44
N THR A 395 -14.11 21.03 -16.16
CA THR A 395 -14.50 19.84 -15.37
C THR A 395 -14.18 18.53 -16.11
N VAL A 396 -14.23 18.52 -17.45
CA VAL A 396 -13.75 17.38 -18.26
C VAL A 396 -12.31 17.01 -17.92
N ILE A 397 -11.44 17.99 -17.61
CA ILE A 397 -10.04 17.71 -17.23
C ILE A 397 -9.99 16.91 -15.92
N ILE A 398 -10.84 17.23 -14.93
CA ILE A 398 -10.94 16.49 -13.67
C ILE A 398 -11.34 15.03 -13.93
N LYS A 399 -12.37 14.81 -14.77
CA LYS A 399 -12.82 13.47 -15.17
C LYS A 399 -11.70 12.66 -15.82
N ARG A 400 -10.96 13.28 -16.74
CA ARG A 400 -9.86 12.60 -17.43
C ARG A 400 -8.72 12.24 -16.48
N LEU A 401 -8.35 13.15 -15.58
CA LEU A 401 -7.33 12.89 -14.56
C LEU A 401 -7.77 11.78 -13.58
N ARG A 402 -9.04 11.76 -13.17
CA ARG A 402 -9.62 10.65 -12.38
C ARG A 402 -9.46 9.32 -13.10
N ASN A 403 -9.80 9.26 -14.39
CA ASN A 403 -9.72 8.03 -15.17
C ASN A 403 -8.27 7.53 -15.27
N ILE A 404 -7.31 8.43 -15.48
CA ILE A 404 -5.88 8.08 -15.46
C ILE A 404 -5.50 7.52 -14.09
N LEU A 405 -5.83 8.21 -12.99
CA LEU A 405 -5.52 7.75 -11.63
C LEU A 405 -6.18 6.38 -11.32
N LEU A 406 -7.40 6.13 -11.81
CA LEU A 406 -8.07 4.82 -11.69
C LEU A 406 -7.33 3.73 -12.48
N CYS A 407 -6.85 4.02 -13.70
CA CYS A 407 -6.05 3.06 -14.47
C CYS A 407 -4.80 2.62 -13.68
N PHE A 408 -4.05 3.60 -13.14
CA PHE A 408 -2.83 3.33 -12.38
C PHE A 408 -3.09 2.61 -11.06
N THR A 409 -4.29 2.71 -10.47
CA THR A 409 -4.64 2.08 -9.19
C THR A 409 -5.43 0.79 -9.33
N GLY A 410 -5.94 0.48 -10.53
CA GLY A 410 -6.85 -0.64 -10.77
C GLY A 410 -6.25 -2.03 -10.57
N GLY A 411 -4.92 -2.15 -10.56
CA GLY A 411 -4.23 -3.44 -10.41
C GLY A 411 -4.25 -4.30 -11.67
N TYR A 412 -4.59 -3.71 -12.82
CA TYR A 412 -4.57 -4.34 -14.14
C TYR A 412 -3.46 -3.75 -15.01
N LYS A 413 -3.04 -4.50 -16.03
CA LYS A 413 -2.01 -4.04 -16.95
C LYS A 413 -2.60 -3.03 -17.93
N ILE A 414 -1.90 -1.91 -18.10
CA ILE A 414 -2.36 -0.77 -18.91
C ILE A 414 -1.74 -0.86 -20.29
N ASN A 415 -2.52 -0.63 -21.34
CA ASN A 415 -2.01 -0.56 -22.69
C ASN A 415 -1.25 0.77 -22.90
N PRO A 416 0.08 0.76 -23.14
CA PRO A 416 0.87 1.98 -23.21
C PRO A 416 0.45 2.93 -24.34
N GLU A 417 0.11 2.42 -25.51
CA GLU A 417 -0.25 3.24 -26.68
C GLU A 417 -1.60 3.94 -26.49
N LYS A 418 -2.60 3.21 -25.97
CA LYS A 418 -3.90 3.81 -25.65
C LYS A 418 -3.77 4.88 -24.56
N LEU A 419 -2.97 4.61 -23.52
CA LEU A 419 -2.69 5.57 -22.47
C LEU A 419 -1.96 6.80 -23.01
N LYS A 420 -0.96 6.63 -23.88
CA LYS A 420 -0.22 7.73 -24.51
C LYS A 420 -1.16 8.69 -25.24
N LYS A 421 -2.06 8.15 -26.07
CA LYS A 421 -3.07 8.94 -26.79
C LYS A 421 -3.98 9.70 -25.81
N TYR A 422 -4.54 8.99 -24.83
CA TYR A 422 -5.45 9.58 -23.84
C TYR A 422 -4.78 10.67 -22.99
N ASN A 423 -3.52 10.48 -22.62
CA ASN A 423 -2.72 11.46 -21.89
C ASN A 423 -2.38 12.68 -22.73
N ARG A 424 -2.05 12.51 -24.02
CA ARG A 424 -1.80 13.62 -24.94
C ARG A 424 -3.01 14.53 -25.10
N GLU A 425 -4.17 13.93 -25.36
CA GLU A 425 -5.44 14.68 -25.41
C GLU A 425 -5.73 15.42 -24.09
N THR A 426 -5.47 14.78 -22.94
CA THR A 426 -5.64 15.41 -21.61
C THR A 426 -4.66 16.58 -21.42
N TYR A 427 -3.42 16.43 -21.89
CA TYR A 427 -2.40 17.46 -21.87
C TYR A 427 -2.80 18.66 -22.74
N ASP A 428 -3.33 18.42 -23.94
CA ASP A 428 -3.78 19.47 -24.85
C ASP A 428 -4.97 20.25 -24.26
N LEU A 429 -5.92 19.56 -23.61
CA LEU A 429 -7.00 20.20 -22.85
C LEU A 429 -6.47 21.05 -21.69
N TRP A 430 -5.46 20.55 -20.96
CA TRP A 430 -4.80 21.33 -19.91
C TRP A 430 -4.21 22.63 -20.47
N LEU A 431 -3.48 22.56 -21.58
CA LEU A 431 -2.92 23.76 -22.19
C LEU A 431 -4.03 24.70 -22.68
N LYS A 432 -5.10 24.19 -23.27
CA LYS A 432 -6.21 25.03 -23.74
C LYS A 432 -6.88 25.84 -22.62
N HIS A 433 -7.17 25.22 -21.47
CA HIS A 433 -7.95 25.85 -20.41
C HIS A 433 -7.09 26.44 -19.27
N PHE A 434 -5.92 25.86 -19.03
CA PHE A 434 -5.03 26.19 -17.92
C PHE A 434 -3.60 26.59 -18.36
N TYR A 435 -3.41 27.13 -19.58
CA TYR A 435 -2.08 27.61 -20.04
C TYR A 435 -1.40 28.58 -19.05
N TRP A 436 -2.19 29.37 -18.34
CA TRP A 436 -1.70 30.36 -17.37
C TRP A 436 -1.21 29.73 -16.06
N PHE A 437 -1.48 28.43 -15.84
CA PHE A 437 -1.05 27.66 -14.68
C PHE A 437 -0.08 26.53 -15.07
N THR A 438 1.20 26.71 -14.69
CA THR A 438 2.23 25.70 -14.93
C THR A 438 1.94 24.40 -14.18
N GLN A 439 2.01 23.26 -14.89
CA GLN A 439 1.80 21.93 -14.30
C GLN A 439 2.77 21.65 -13.15
N THR A 440 2.35 20.85 -12.18
CA THR A 440 3.28 20.29 -11.18
C THR A 440 4.13 19.19 -11.81
N PRO A 441 5.33 18.89 -11.26
CA PRO A 441 6.17 17.80 -11.75
C PRO A 441 5.45 16.44 -11.76
N THR A 442 4.59 16.20 -10.77
CA THR A 442 3.79 14.97 -10.70
C THR A 442 2.78 14.89 -11.83
N LEU A 443 2.03 15.96 -12.11
CA LEU A 443 1.07 16.00 -13.21
C LEU A 443 1.78 15.85 -14.57
N HIS A 444 2.88 16.57 -14.74
CA HIS A 444 3.70 16.48 -15.95
C HIS A 444 4.22 15.05 -16.17
N ARG A 445 4.77 14.40 -15.11
CA ARG A 445 5.25 13.02 -15.18
C ARG A 445 4.13 12.03 -15.48
N LEU A 446 2.97 12.19 -14.84
CA LEU A 446 1.81 11.33 -15.06
C LEU A 446 1.31 11.40 -16.50
N LEU A 447 1.16 12.61 -17.06
CA LEU A 447 0.68 12.78 -18.43
C LEU A 447 1.75 12.37 -19.45
N LEU A 448 2.94 12.98 -19.41
CA LEU A 448 3.95 12.77 -20.45
C LEU A 448 4.60 11.39 -20.36
N HIS A 449 5.00 10.96 -19.16
CA HIS A 449 5.80 9.75 -18.95
C HIS A 449 4.98 8.56 -18.45
N GLY A 450 3.68 8.73 -18.24
CA GLY A 450 2.76 7.69 -17.76
C GLY A 450 2.85 6.39 -18.57
N HIS A 451 2.81 6.53 -19.89
CA HIS A 451 2.85 5.43 -20.83
C HIS A 451 4.20 4.70 -20.85
N GLU A 452 5.32 5.42 -20.70
CA GLU A 452 6.66 4.81 -20.68
C GLU A 452 6.84 3.93 -19.44
N VAL A 453 6.32 4.34 -18.29
CA VAL A 453 6.34 3.51 -17.07
C VAL A 453 5.43 2.29 -17.23
N ALA A 454 4.25 2.45 -17.83
CA ALA A 454 3.36 1.33 -18.13
C ALA A 454 3.99 0.32 -19.11
N ALA A 455 4.80 0.78 -20.05
CA ALA A 455 5.55 -0.08 -20.97
C ALA A 455 6.75 -0.77 -20.30
N PHE A 456 7.40 -0.10 -19.35
CA PHE A 456 8.62 -0.61 -18.71
C PHE A 456 8.35 -1.68 -17.65
N ILE A 457 7.24 -1.59 -16.91
CA ILE A 457 7.00 -2.50 -15.79
C ILE A 457 6.06 -3.65 -16.20
N ASP A 458 6.56 -4.88 -16.05
CA ASP A 458 5.85 -6.11 -16.40
C ASP A 458 4.59 -6.37 -15.56
N LEU A 459 4.53 -5.80 -14.35
CA LEU A 459 3.40 -5.95 -13.42
C LEU A 459 2.47 -4.74 -13.46
N PRO A 460 1.17 -4.92 -13.18
CA PRO A 460 0.25 -3.81 -12.99
C PRO A 460 0.76 -2.78 -11.98
N ILE A 461 0.77 -1.50 -12.37
CA ILE A 461 1.36 -0.42 -11.56
C ILE A 461 0.69 -0.31 -10.18
N GLY A 462 -0.62 -0.56 -10.12
CA GLY A 462 -1.38 -0.53 -8.88
C GLY A 462 -0.88 -1.51 -7.83
N LEU A 463 -0.15 -2.56 -8.22
CA LEU A 463 0.42 -3.53 -7.28
C LEU A 463 1.66 -2.99 -6.54
N MET A 464 2.31 -1.95 -7.05
CA MET A 464 3.62 -1.47 -6.58
C MET A 464 3.51 -0.21 -5.73
N THR A 465 2.38 -0.05 -5.03
CA THR A 465 2.08 1.14 -4.22
C THR A 465 2.91 1.24 -2.94
N GLU A 466 3.26 2.46 -2.57
CA GLU A 466 3.94 2.85 -1.33
C GLU A 466 3.02 2.85 -0.09
N GLU A 467 1.70 2.72 -0.26
CA GLU A 467 0.71 2.87 0.83
C GLU A 467 0.91 1.91 2.00
N GLY A 468 1.35 0.68 1.72
CA GLY A 468 1.63 -0.31 2.75
C GLY A 468 2.72 0.16 3.71
N GLN A 469 3.76 0.79 3.19
CA GLN A 469 4.90 1.30 3.95
C GLN A 469 4.56 2.54 4.76
N GLU A 470 3.84 3.51 4.19
CA GLU A 470 3.35 4.67 4.97
C GLU A 470 2.45 4.23 6.12
N SER A 471 1.63 3.20 5.89
CA SER A 471 0.76 2.64 6.91
C SER A 471 1.56 1.90 8.01
N MET A 472 2.72 1.31 7.68
CA MET A 472 3.60 0.68 8.67
C MET A 472 4.11 1.69 9.70
N HIS A 473 4.33 2.96 9.34
CA HIS A 473 4.71 3.98 10.32
C HIS A 473 3.67 4.19 11.42
N LYS A 474 2.38 3.91 11.17
CA LYS A 474 1.34 3.91 12.20
C LYS A 474 1.53 2.74 13.18
N ILE A 475 1.89 1.56 12.67
CA ILE A 475 2.21 0.37 13.47
C ILE A 475 3.45 0.65 14.33
N TYR A 476 4.52 1.17 13.73
CA TYR A 476 5.76 1.48 14.47
C TYR A 476 5.49 2.43 15.63
N ARG A 477 4.74 3.53 15.41
CA ARG A 477 4.39 4.47 16.49
C ARG A 477 3.60 3.82 17.60
N PHE A 478 2.64 2.96 17.24
CA PHE A 478 1.77 2.29 18.20
C PHE A 478 2.52 1.28 19.05
N VAL A 479 3.21 0.33 18.41
CA VAL A 479 4.01 -0.71 19.09
C VAL A 479 5.07 -0.07 19.97
N ARG A 480 5.74 0.98 19.47
CA ARG A 480 6.74 1.72 20.22
C ARG A 480 6.19 2.32 21.53
N SER A 481 4.92 2.70 21.56
CA SER A 481 4.33 3.34 22.74
C SER A 481 3.64 2.35 23.69
N HIS A 482 3.19 1.19 23.21
CA HIS A 482 2.31 0.28 23.98
C HIS A 482 2.86 -1.14 24.16
N HIS A 483 3.69 -1.64 23.24
CA HIS A 483 4.06 -3.05 23.16
C HIS A 483 5.57 -3.30 23.08
N SER A 484 6.38 -2.28 23.35
CA SER A 484 7.83 -2.38 23.32
C SER A 484 8.43 -2.03 24.66
N ARG A 485 9.53 -2.69 25.01
CA ARG A 485 10.32 -2.40 26.19
C ARG A 485 10.95 -1.02 26.06
N GLN A 486 10.90 -0.26 27.14
CA GLN A 486 11.50 1.07 27.25
C GLN A 486 12.78 1.05 28.12
N SER A 487 13.34 -0.15 28.35
CA SER A 487 14.57 -0.34 29.14
C SER A 487 15.83 0.11 28.40
N SER A 488 15.84 0.04 27.06
CA SER A 488 16.91 0.53 26.20
C SER A 488 16.39 0.80 24.79
N ARG A 489 17.14 1.59 24.00
CA ARG A 489 16.82 1.83 22.58
C ARG A 489 16.89 0.55 21.75
N GLU A 490 17.85 -0.33 22.05
CA GLU A 490 18.02 -1.64 21.41
C GLU A 490 16.79 -2.52 21.59
N ASN A 491 16.34 -2.72 22.84
CA ASN A 491 15.16 -3.53 23.12
C ASN A 491 13.91 -2.93 22.46
N ASN A 492 13.80 -1.60 22.49
CA ASN A 492 12.69 -0.89 21.86
C ASN A 492 12.64 -1.13 20.34
N LEU A 493 13.77 -0.94 19.64
CA LEU A 493 13.88 -1.19 18.19
C LEU A 493 13.61 -2.66 17.85
N LEU A 494 14.19 -3.58 18.63
CA LEU A 494 13.99 -5.01 18.43
C LEU A 494 12.52 -5.39 18.54
N ASP A 495 11.83 -4.91 19.56
CA ASP A 495 10.41 -5.21 19.78
C ASP A 495 9.53 -4.64 18.66
N ILE A 496 9.82 -3.42 18.18
CA ILE A 496 9.11 -2.84 17.03
C ILE A 496 9.35 -3.66 15.77
N HIS A 497 10.59 -4.09 15.55
CA HIS A 497 10.95 -4.89 14.39
C HIS A 497 10.27 -6.27 14.45
N HIS A 498 10.32 -6.97 15.58
CA HIS A 498 9.63 -8.25 15.80
C HIS A 498 8.13 -8.13 15.56
N ALA A 499 7.46 -7.16 16.20
CA ALA A 499 6.03 -6.97 16.02
C ALA A 499 5.67 -6.69 14.56
N SER A 500 6.51 -5.91 13.85
CA SER A 500 6.29 -5.66 12.42
C SER A 500 6.41 -6.93 11.58
N LEU A 501 7.31 -7.86 11.91
CA LEU A 501 7.48 -9.15 11.23
C LEU A 501 6.37 -10.13 11.60
N GLU A 502 5.85 -10.11 12.82
CA GLU A 502 4.69 -10.92 13.23
C GLU A 502 3.44 -10.51 12.47
N LEU A 503 3.16 -9.20 12.42
CA LEU A 503 1.97 -8.66 11.75
C LEU A 503 2.03 -8.76 10.22
N SER A 504 3.24 -8.92 9.66
CA SER A 504 3.48 -9.01 8.22
C SER A 504 3.84 -10.42 7.73
N ASP A 505 3.75 -11.45 8.59
CA ASP A 505 4.09 -12.83 8.22
C ASP A 505 3.15 -13.38 7.14
N PRO A 506 3.65 -13.81 5.96
CA PRO A 506 2.78 -14.23 4.87
C PRO A 506 1.83 -15.38 5.22
N PHE A 507 2.31 -16.38 5.96
CA PHE A 507 1.51 -17.55 6.30
C PHE A 507 0.32 -17.17 7.18
N TYR A 508 0.57 -16.46 8.28
CA TYR A 508 -0.49 -16.04 9.20
C TYR A 508 -1.42 -14.99 8.58
N SER A 509 -0.85 -14.00 7.88
CA SER A 509 -1.63 -12.96 7.22
C SER A 509 -2.59 -13.50 6.18
N LEU A 510 -2.14 -14.41 5.30
CA LEU A 510 -2.98 -14.96 4.23
C LEU A 510 -4.03 -15.93 4.77
N THR A 511 -3.66 -16.76 5.76
CA THR A 511 -4.62 -17.64 6.45
C THR A 511 -5.77 -16.84 7.06
N HIS A 512 -5.44 -15.68 7.63
CA HIS A 512 -6.42 -14.76 8.18
C HIS A 512 -7.25 -14.04 7.09
N PHE A 513 -6.63 -13.59 5.98
CA PHE A 513 -7.33 -12.92 4.88
C PHE A 513 -8.46 -13.76 4.28
N ASN A 514 -8.29 -15.09 4.17
CA ASN A 514 -9.32 -15.99 3.65
C ASN A 514 -10.62 -15.99 4.47
N GLN A 515 -10.61 -15.45 5.70
CA GLN A 515 -11.81 -15.29 6.52
C GLN A 515 -12.57 -13.99 6.25
N LEU A 516 -11.92 -13.00 5.63
CA LEU A 516 -12.57 -11.77 5.25
C LEU A 516 -13.37 -12.01 3.98
N LYS A 517 -14.63 -11.55 3.94
CA LYS A 517 -15.44 -11.62 2.73
C LYS A 517 -14.66 -10.95 1.59
N PRO A 518 -14.55 -11.59 0.41
CA PRO A 518 -13.91 -10.95 -0.73
C PRO A 518 -14.60 -9.61 -0.97
N LYS A 519 -13.81 -8.54 -1.07
CA LYS A 519 -14.36 -7.25 -1.47
C LYS A 519 -14.97 -7.45 -2.87
N SER A 520 -16.17 -6.92 -3.07
CA SER A 520 -16.79 -6.83 -4.40
C SER A 520 -15.75 -6.31 -5.40
N LYS A 521 -15.68 -6.92 -6.59
CA LYS A 521 -14.90 -6.35 -7.69
C LYS A 521 -15.35 -4.90 -7.88
N ARG A 522 -14.39 -3.98 -7.89
CA ARG A 522 -14.67 -2.56 -8.09
C ARG A 522 -15.04 -2.38 -9.56
N LYS A 523 -16.25 -1.90 -9.82
CA LYS A 523 -16.65 -1.46 -11.15
C LYS A 523 -15.80 -0.27 -11.57
N LEU A 524 -15.42 -0.23 -12.85
CA LEU A 524 -14.58 0.81 -13.42
C LEU A 524 -15.32 1.53 -14.55
N PRO A 525 -15.00 2.82 -14.77
CA PRO A 525 -15.46 3.57 -15.94
C PRO A 525 -15.17 2.83 -17.24
N ARG A 526 -16.07 2.90 -18.23
CA ARG A 526 -15.83 2.24 -19.53
C ARG A 526 -14.53 2.72 -20.18
N VAL A 527 -14.29 4.03 -20.10
CA VAL A 527 -13.05 4.66 -20.59
C VAL A 527 -11.80 4.07 -19.91
N VAL A 528 -11.88 3.72 -18.63
CA VAL A 528 -10.77 3.09 -17.91
C VAL A 528 -10.53 1.67 -18.41
N LEU A 529 -11.60 0.89 -18.60
CA LEU A 529 -11.50 -0.48 -19.13
C LEU A 529 -10.88 -0.49 -20.53
N ASP A 530 -11.25 0.45 -21.39
CA ASP A 530 -10.72 0.55 -22.75
C ASP A 530 -9.21 0.84 -22.77
N LEU A 531 -8.65 1.44 -21.71
CA LEU A 531 -7.21 1.73 -21.58
C LEU A 531 -6.38 0.51 -21.10
N LEU A 532 -7.02 -0.58 -20.67
CA LEU A 532 -6.33 -1.78 -20.19
C LEU A 532 -5.95 -2.74 -21.33
N GLU A 533 -5.00 -3.64 -21.07
CA GLU A 533 -4.64 -4.71 -22.01
C GLU A 533 -5.67 -5.85 -22.03
N GLU A 534 -6.33 -6.10 -20.89
CA GLU A 534 -7.33 -7.15 -20.71
C GLU A 534 -8.70 -6.73 -21.29
N ASN A 535 -9.43 -7.70 -21.85
CA ASN A 535 -10.81 -7.49 -22.28
C ASN A 535 -11.76 -7.78 -21.11
N PHE A 536 -12.46 -6.77 -20.63
CA PHE A 536 -13.46 -6.90 -19.56
C PHE A 536 -14.87 -6.98 -20.15
N ASP A 537 -15.71 -7.81 -19.52
CA ASP A 537 -17.15 -7.88 -19.84
C ASP A 537 -17.95 -6.75 -19.16
N GLU A 538 -19.22 -6.62 -19.52
CA GLU A 538 -20.12 -5.57 -18.98
C GLU A 538 -20.31 -5.63 -17.45
N SER A 539 -20.00 -6.76 -16.79
CA SER A 539 -20.13 -6.85 -15.32
C SER A 539 -19.15 -5.96 -14.56
N TYR A 540 -18.08 -5.50 -15.22
CA TYR A 540 -17.07 -4.61 -14.67
C TYR A 540 -17.39 -3.13 -14.90
N VAL A 541 -18.40 -2.80 -15.69
CA VAL A 541 -18.72 -1.41 -16.04
C VAL A 541 -19.47 -0.73 -14.90
N ASP A 542 -19.00 0.45 -14.55
CA ASP A 542 -19.68 1.36 -13.63
C ASP A 542 -20.75 2.17 -14.38
N GLU A 543 -22.00 1.69 -14.33
CA GLU A 543 -23.16 2.32 -14.96
C GLU A 543 -23.57 3.64 -14.27
N THR A 544 -22.96 4.01 -13.15
CA THR A 544 -23.32 5.22 -12.41
C THR A 544 -22.68 6.51 -12.95
N GLU A 545 -21.86 6.42 -14.01
CA GLU A 545 -21.18 7.58 -14.60
C GLU A 545 -22.11 8.54 -15.38
N ASP A 546 -23.36 8.15 -15.67
CA ASP A 546 -24.28 8.91 -16.53
C ASP A 546 -25.34 9.75 -15.79
N VAL A 547 -25.16 10.08 -14.50
CA VAL A 547 -26.18 10.88 -13.77
C VAL A 547 -25.77 12.35 -13.68
N TYR A 548 -25.96 13.08 -14.77
CA TYR A 548 -25.96 14.55 -14.79
C TYR A 548 -27.38 15.16 -14.76
N GLU A 549 -28.41 14.40 -14.39
CA GLU A 549 -29.81 14.85 -14.60
C GLU A 549 -30.65 15.14 -13.34
N PHE A 550 -30.10 15.14 -12.12
CA PHE A 550 -30.98 15.24 -10.93
C PHE A 550 -30.59 16.18 -9.78
N ILE A 551 -29.60 17.07 -9.92
CA ILE A 551 -29.26 18.03 -8.83
C ILE A 551 -29.58 19.49 -9.16
N PHE A 552 -30.09 19.81 -10.35
CA PHE A 552 -30.41 21.20 -10.74
C PHE A 552 -31.85 21.67 -10.46
N GLN A 553 -32.68 20.91 -9.72
CA GLN A 553 -34.04 21.36 -9.39
C GLN A 553 -34.20 21.97 -7.98
N GLY A 554 -33.13 22.35 -7.29
CA GLY A 554 -33.30 22.90 -5.94
C GLY A 554 -32.17 23.72 -5.33
N VAL A 555 -31.18 24.17 -6.10
CA VAL A 555 -30.16 25.10 -5.60
C VAL A 555 -30.12 26.31 -6.52
N ASP A 556 -30.87 27.35 -6.16
CA ASP A 556 -30.70 28.68 -6.74
C ASP A 556 -29.29 29.18 -6.38
N LEU A 557 -28.40 29.21 -7.36
CA LEU A 557 -27.06 29.75 -7.24
C LEU A 557 -27.02 31.28 -7.40
N GLU A 558 -28.18 31.93 -7.58
CA GLU A 558 -28.31 33.39 -7.74
C GLU A 558 -28.42 34.15 -6.41
N GLU A 559 -28.60 33.48 -5.26
CA GLU A 559 -28.77 34.18 -3.96
C GLU A 559 -27.48 34.39 -3.15
N TYR A 560 -26.30 34.10 -3.70
CA TYR A 560 -25.01 34.39 -3.04
C TYR A 560 -24.37 35.71 -3.50
N GLU A 561 -25.18 36.75 -3.75
CA GLU A 561 -24.71 38.13 -3.78
C GLU A 561 -24.36 38.60 -2.36
N LEU A 562 -23.05 38.71 -2.11
CA LEU A 562 -22.37 39.64 -1.20
C LEU A 562 -23.25 40.29 -0.11
N GLY A 563 -23.35 39.63 1.05
CA GLY A 563 -23.65 40.29 2.31
C GLY A 563 -22.48 41.18 2.74
N SER A 564 -22.55 42.45 2.36
CA SER A 564 -21.68 43.53 2.81
C SER A 564 -21.94 43.90 4.27
N GLU A 565 -21.55 43.07 5.23
CA GLU A 565 -21.56 43.43 6.66
C GLU A 565 -20.34 42.84 7.39
N PHE A 566 -19.15 43.34 7.07
CA PHE A 566 -18.03 43.37 8.00
C PHE A 566 -17.27 44.68 7.76
N ARG A 567 -17.91 45.79 8.11
CA ARG A 567 -17.26 47.00 8.61
C ARG A 567 -17.73 47.18 10.04
N ASP A 568 -16.88 46.75 10.97
CA ASP A 568 -16.40 47.55 12.11
C ASP A 568 -15.26 46.81 12.82
#